data_AF-A0A2N2T9T1-F1
#
_entry.id   AF-A0A2N2T9T1-F1
#
_cell.length_a   1.000
_cell.length_b   1.000
_cell.length_c   1.000
_cell.angle_alpha   90.00
_cell.angle_beta   90.00
_cell.angle_gamma   90.00
#
_symmetry.space_group_name_H-M   'P 1'
#
loop_
_entity.id
_entity.type
_entity.pdbx_description
1 polymer ?
#
loop_
_entity_poly.entity_id
_entity_poly.type
_entity_poly.pdbx_seq_one_letter_code
_entity_poly.pdbx_strand_id
1 'polypeptide(L)'
;MAGIFNTLKGKLLMKNARISVLALALSTLVAGQALAADPAAAKTREQVRAEYIQAQRNGDVIVNGEIGLTARQLNPGLYPAQASAQGKSRADVQAELREAVRTGAVVAVAESGQTRSDLDPQRYASANTVAGKSRAEVKAELAEARRNGDVVANGEIGLTAKQINPDLYPTEVTAQGKTRA
;
A
#
# COMPACT_ATOMS: atom_id res chain seq x y z
N MET A 1 -22.51 -75.54 -47.07
CA MET A 1 -21.89 -75.32 -45.75
C MET A 1 -21.79 -73.81 -45.55
N ALA A 2 -22.69 -73.14 -44.82
CA ALA A 2 -23.07 -73.29 -43.40
C ALA A 2 -21.98 -72.77 -42.43
N GLY A 3 -22.36 -71.89 -41.49
CA GLY A 3 -21.45 -71.27 -40.49
C GLY A 3 -21.39 -69.74 -40.61
N ILE A 4 -22.36 -68.93 -40.16
CA ILE A 4 -22.79 -68.64 -38.77
C ILE A 4 -21.91 -67.58 -38.07
N PHE A 5 -22.51 -66.40 -37.87
CA PHE A 5 -22.43 -65.48 -36.73
C PHE A 5 -21.20 -65.49 -35.78
N ASN A 6 -20.68 -64.27 -35.58
CA ASN A 6 -20.39 -63.65 -34.28
C ASN A 6 -19.26 -64.21 -33.39
N THR A 7 -18.14 -63.47 -33.34
CA THR A 7 -17.25 -63.45 -32.16
C THR A 7 -16.87 -62.01 -31.74
N LEU A 8 -17.85 -61.09 -31.72
CA LEU A 8 -17.69 -59.83 -31.00
C LEU A 8 -17.89 -60.06 -29.49
N LYS A 9 -16.80 -60.42 -28.78
CA LYS A 9 -16.58 -60.27 -27.32
C LYS A 9 -15.28 -60.97 -26.93
N GLY A 10 -14.25 -60.23 -26.51
CA GLY A 10 -13.04 -60.86 -25.93
C GLY A 10 -11.77 -60.02 -25.87
N LYS A 11 -11.58 -59.02 -26.75
CA LYS A 11 -10.34 -58.21 -26.81
C LYS A 11 -10.52 -56.72 -26.47
N LEU A 12 -11.58 -56.39 -25.75
CA LEU A 12 -11.80 -55.07 -25.15
C LEU A 12 -12.24 -55.21 -23.68
N LEU A 13 -11.37 -55.77 -22.84
CA LEU A 13 -11.54 -55.83 -21.39
C LEU A 13 -10.18 -55.66 -20.69
N MET A 14 -9.93 -54.41 -20.29
CA MET A 14 -9.21 -53.98 -19.08
C MET A 14 -7.96 -54.76 -18.64
N LYS A 15 -6.78 -54.11 -18.83
CA LYS A 15 -5.48 -54.18 -18.09
C LYS A 15 -4.38 -53.80 -19.10
N ASN A 16 -3.66 -52.68 -19.01
CA ASN A 16 -3.24 -51.91 -17.83
C ASN A 16 -3.22 -50.40 -18.11
N ALA A 17 -3.78 -49.61 -17.19
CA ALA A 17 -3.55 -48.17 -17.15
C ALA A 17 -2.38 -47.85 -16.22
N ARG A 18 -1.52 -46.90 -16.63
CA ARG A 18 -0.69 -46.03 -15.76
C ARG A 18 0.27 -46.69 -14.75
N ILE A 19 1.43 -47.15 -15.23
CA ILE A 19 2.68 -47.40 -14.46
C ILE A 19 3.84 -47.21 -15.48
N SER A 20 4.93 -46.44 -15.29
CA SER A 20 5.36 -45.39 -14.34
C SER A 20 6.36 -44.48 -15.12
N VAL A 21 6.62 -43.18 -14.90
CA VAL A 21 7.31 -42.44 -13.81
C VAL A 21 8.56 -43.14 -13.26
N LEU A 22 9.69 -42.43 -13.17
CA LEU A 22 11.06 -42.88 -12.78
C LEU A 22 11.89 -43.63 -13.84
N ALA A 23 12.29 -42.91 -14.88
CA ALA A 23 13.62 -43.05 -15.47
C ALA A 23 14.31 -41.68 -15.44
N LEU A 24 14.98 -41.45 -14.31
CA LEU A 24 16.01 -40.46 -13.98
C LEU A 24 16.64 -39.79 -15.22
N ALA A 25 16.59 -38.46 -15.36
CA ALA A 25 17.29 -37.44 -14.56
C ALA A 25 18.81 -37.39 -14.82
N LEU A 26 19.36 -36.16 -14.79
CA LEU A 26 20.79 -35.81 -14.92
C LEU A 26 21.39 -35.75 -16.34
N SER A 27 20.94 -34.78 -17.14
CA SER A 27 21.81 -34.13 -18.15
C SER A 27 21.79 -32.61 -17.99
N THR A 28 22.51 -32.16 -16.95
CA THR A 28 23.22 -30.87 -16.88
C THR A 28 22.47 -29.63 -17.38
N LEU A 29 21.66 -29.08 -16.47
CA LEU A 29 21.44 -27.64 -16.35
C LEU A 29 22.77 -26.88 -16.52
N VAL A 30 22.97 -26.19 -17.64
CA VAL A 30 24.05 -25.20 -17.79
C VAL A 30 23.61 -23.93 -17.05
N ALA A 31 23.76 -23.97 -15.73
CA ALA A 31 23.70 -22.78 -14.89
C ALA A 31 24.99 -21.97 -15.09
N GLY A 32 25.00 -21.12 -16.12
CA GLY A 32 25.96 -20.03 -16.23
C GLY A 32 25.68 -19.02 -15.12
N GLN A 33 26.34 -19.19 -13.97
CA GLN A 33 26.05 -18.40 -12.77
C GLN A 33 26.43 -16.93 -12.96
N ALA A 34 25.45 -16.03 -12.85
CA ALA A 34 25.65 -14.62 -12.55
C ALA A 34 24.79 -14.29 -11.32
N LEU A 35 25.46 -14.09 -10.18
CA LEU A 35 24.84 -14.04 -8.85
C LEU A 35 24.52 -12.58 -8.48
N ALA A 36 23.24 -12.15 -8.57
CA ALA A 36 22.72 -10.96 -7.86
C ALA A 36 21.18 -10.80 -7.94
N ALA A 37 20.56 -10.49 -6.79
CA ALA A 37 19.30 -9.75 -6.57
C ALA A 37 17.93 -10.28 -7.08
N ASP A 38 17.09 -10.65 -6.09
CA ASP A 38 15.71 -10.15 -5.82
C ASP A 38 14.59 -10.31 -6.91
N PRO A 39 13.31 -9.95 -6.66
CA PRO A 39 12.18 -10.86 -6.76
C PRO A 39 11.42 -10.70 -8.09
N ALA A 40 12.16 -10.61 -9.20
CA ALA A 40 11.62 -10.62 -10.54
C ALA A 40 12.43 -11.60 -11.40
N ALA A 41 11.79 -12.69 -11.83
CA ALA A 41 12.42 -13.65 -12.72
C ALA A 41 12.98 -12.93 -13.96
N ALA A 42 14.28 -13.14 -14.24
CA ALA A 42 14.96 -12.48 -15.35
C ALA A 42 14.21 -12.72 -16.66
N LYS A 43 13.79 -11.64 -17.33
CA LYS A 43 12.91 -11.71 -18.51
C LYS A 43 13.58 -12.48 -19.65
N THR A 44 12.82 -13.35 -20.31
CA THR A 44 13.33 -14.04 -21.51
C THR A 44 13.46 -13.05 -22.68
N ARG A 45 14.26 -13.40 -23.70
CA ARG A 45 14.46 -12.53 -24.87
C ARG A 45 13.15 -12.29 -25.64
N GLU A 46 12.24 -13.25 -25.59
CA GLU A 46 10.91 -13.21 -26.20
C GLU A 46 10.01 -12.21 -25.47
N GLN A 47 10.06 -12.21 -24.13
CA GLN A 47 9.34 -11.23 -23.31
C GLN A 47 9.86 -9.81 -23.56
N VAL A 48 11.18 -9.60 -23.59
CA VAL A 48 11.79 -8.29 -23.91
C VAL A 48 11.41 -7.82 -25.32
N ARG A 49 11.38 -8.73 -26.31
CA ARG A 49 10.93 -8.40 -27.68
C ARG A 49 9.44 -8.01 -27.72
N ALA A 50 8.58 -8.73 -26.99
CA ALA A 50 7.17 -8.41 -26.89
C ALA A 50 6.96 -7.02 -26.26
N GLU A 51 7.65 -6.74 -25.15
CA GLU A 51 7.63 -5.43 -24.48
C GLU A 51 8.12 -4.31 -25.38
N TYR A 52 9.20 -4.50 -26.13
CA TYR A 52 9.72 -3.50 -27.06
C TYR A 52 8.74 -3.19 -28.22
N ILE A 53 8.02 -4.19 -28.72
CA ILE A 53 6.97 -3.99 -29.74
C ILE A 53 5.79 -3.21 -29.14
N GLN A 54 5.40 -3.49 -27.89
CA GLN A 54 4.35 -2.73 -27.22
C GLN A 54 4.77 -1.29 -26.93
N ALA A 55 6.00 -1.06 -26.46
CA ALA A 55 6.56 0.27 -26.24
C ALA A 55 6.58 1.09 -27.53
N GLN A 56 6.94 0.50 -28.67
CA GLN A 56 6.85 1.17 -29.98
C GLN A 56 5.41 1.54 -30.36
N ARG A 57 4.46 0.60 -30.22
CA ARG A 57 3.03 0.83 -30.52
C ARG A 57 2.41 1.91 -29.63
N ASN A 58 2.86 2.01 -28.39
CA ASN A 58 2.44 3.03 -27.45
C ASN A 58 3.23 4.33 -27.57
N GLY A 59 4.32 4.38 -28.34
CA GLY A 59 5.19 5.55 -28.43
C GLY A 59 6.01 5.82 -27.16
N ASP A 60 6.17 4.83 -26.29
CA ASP A 60 6.89 4.93 -25.01
C ASP A 60 8.41 4.79 -25.18
N VAL A 61 8.90 4.55 -26.40
CA VAL A 61 10.33 4.54 -26.75
C VAL A 61 10.86 5.96 -26.81
N ILE A 62 12.00 6.21 -26.15
CA ILE A 62 12.78 7.46 -26.25
C ILE A 62 13.37 7.54 -27.66
N VAL A 63 13.05 8.61 -28.39
CA VAL A 63 13.51 8.81 -29.78
C VAL A 63 14.53 9.94 -29.93
N ASN A 64 14.66 10.81 -28.93
CA ASN A 64 15.75 11.77 -28.83
C ASN A 64 16.46 11.60 -27.48
N GLY A 65 17.71 11.11 -27.53
CA GLY A 65 18.53 10.85 -26.34
C GLY A 65 19.05 12.11 -25.63
N GLU A 66 19.05 13.27 -26.29
CA GLU A 66 19.50 14.54 -25.70
C GLU A 66 18.41 15.19 -24.85
N ILE A 67 17.15 15.08 -25.28
CA ILE A 67 15.98 15.67 -24.61
C ILE A 67 15.26 14.62 -23.72
N GLY A 68 15.55 13.33 -23.90
CA GLY A 68 14.95 12.23 -23.13
C GLY A 68 13.46 11.97 -23.44
N LEU A 69 12.92 12.58 -24.51
CA LEU A 69 11.50 12.50 -24.83
C LEU A 69 11.13 11.22 -25.60
N THR A 70 9.99 10.65 -25.22
CA THR A 70 9.36 9.54 -25.93
C THR A 70 8.65 9.99 -27.21
N ALA A 71 8.47 9.09 -28.16
CA ALA A 71 7.77 9.39 -29.41
C ALA A 71 6.34 9.93 -29.18
N ARG A 72 5.66 9.40 -28.17
CA ARG A 72 4.35 9.87 -27.67
C ARG A 72 4.38 11.31 -27.19
N GLN A 73 5.45 11.75 -26.51
CA GLN A 73 5.56 13.12 -26.00
C GLN A 73 5.79 14.12 -27.14
N LEU A 74 6.53 13.74 -28.18
CA LEU A 74 6.78 14.59 -29.35
C LEU A 74 5.59 14.66 -30.31
N ASN A 75 4.86 13.56 -30.49
CA ASN A 75 3.69 13.53 -31.37
C ASN A 75 2.53 12.70 -30.78
N PRO A 76 1.81 13.23 -29.78
CA PRO A 76 0.77 12.47 -29.06
C PRO A 76 -0.42 12.06 -29.95
N GLY A 77 -0.64 12.74 -31.08
CA GLY A 77 -1.72 12.42 -32.02
C GLY A 77 -1.51 11.13 -32.82
N LEU A 78 -0.29 10.57 -32.82
CA LEU A 78 0.04 9.32 -33.52
C LEU A 78 -0.09 8.05 -32.65
N TYR A 79 -0.36 8.19 -31.35
CA TYR A 79 -0.32 7.09 -30.40
C TYR A 79 -1.65 6.94 -29.62
N PRO A 80 -2.00 5.72 -29.16
CA PRO A 80 -3.22 5.51 -28.39
C PRO A 80 -3.21 6.36 -27.11
N ALA A 81 -4.28 7.11 -26.86
CA ALA A 81 -4.46 7.82 -25.60
C ALA A 81 -4.34 6.84 -24.43
N GLN A 82 -3.46 7.13 -23.47
CA GLN A 82 -3.41 6.37 -22.23
C GLN A 82 -4.72 6.58 -21.47
N ALA A 83 -5.20 5.53 -20.81
CA ALA A 83 -6.28 5.66 -19.84
C ALA A 83 -5.78 6.58 -18.72
N SER A 84 -6.24 7.83 -18.71
CA SER A 84 -6.02 8.71 -17.57
C SER A 84 -6.66 8.09 -16.35
N ALA A 85 -5.93 8.04 -15.24
CA ALA A 85 -6.54 7.78 -13.95
C ALA A 85 -7.72 8.75 -13.79
N GLN A 86 -8.91 8.24 -13.47
CA GLN A 86 -10.12 9.04 -13.55
C GLN A 86 -10.05 10.20 -12.56
N GLY A 87 -9.80 11.40 -13.10
CA GLY A 87 -9.67 12.61 -12.31
C GLY A 87 -10.98 12.94 -11.59
N LYS A 88 -10.87 13.73 -10.51
CA LYS A 88 -12.03 14.28 -9.79
C LYS A 88 -13.00 14.91 -10.77
N SER A 89 -14.30 14.68 -10.61
CA SER A 89 -15.29 15.29 -11.48
C SER A 89 -15.30 16.81 -11.29
N ARG A 90 -15.85 17.55 -12.27
CA ARG A 90 -16.04 19.00 -12.13
C ARG A 90 -16.89 19.36 -10.90
N ALA A 91 -17.82 18.49 -10.48
CA ALA A 91 -18.63 18.69 -9.29
C ALA A 91 -17.79 18.56 -8.01
N ASP A 92 -16.92 17.56 -7.93
CA ASP A 92 -16.04 17.31 -6.77
C ASP A 92 -15.04 18.46 -6.61
N VAL A 93 -14.39 18.89 -7.69
CA VAL A 93 -13.45 20.02 -7.68
C VAL A 93 -14.14 21.32 -7.24
N GLN A 94 -15.38 21.56 -7.66
CA GLN A 94 -16.15 22.72 -7.19
C GLN A 94 -16.58 22.59 -5.72
N ALA A 95 -16.84 21.37 -5.23
CA ALA A 95 -17.17 21.13 -3.82
C ALA A 95 -15.94 21.41 -2.94
N GLU A 96 -14.78 20.87 -3.31
CA GLU A 96 -13.51 21.12 -2.62
C GLU A 96 -13.11 22.60 -2.64
N LEU A 97 -13.25 23.28 -3.78
CA LEU A 97 -12.96 24.71 -3.87
C LEU A 97 -13.90 25.55 -2.98
N ARG A 98 -15.21 25.24 -2.97
CA ARG A 98 -16.18 25.91 -2.09
C ARG A 98 -15.83 25.68 -0.61
N GLU A 99 -15.42 24.47 -0.25
CA GLU A 99 -15.01 24.12 1.11
C GLU A 99 -13.71 24.82 1.54
N ALA A 100 -12.70 24.88 0.66
CA ALA A 100 -11.47 25.62 0.90
C ALA A 100 -11.72 27.12 1.08
N VAL A 101 -12.62 27.71 0.29
CA VAL A 101 -13.04 29.11 0.44
C VAL A 101 -13.79 29.33 1.75
N ARG A 102 -14.68 28.40 2.15
CA ARG A 102 -15.45 28.46 3.40
C ARG A 102 -14.57 28.37 4.65
N THR A 103 -13.55 27.54 4.61
CA THR A 103 -12.63 27.26 5.73
C THR A 103 -11.41 28.18 5.77
N GLY A 104 -11.18 28.97 4.72
CA GLY A 104 -10.03 29.89 4.62
C GLY A 104 -8.75 29.24 4.08
N ALA A 105 -8.75 27.93 3.80
CA ALA A 105 -7.60 27.16 3.35
C ALA A 105 -7.05 27.53 1.95
N VAL A 106 -7.62 28.53 1.28
CA VAL A 106 -7.07 29.09 0.03
C VAL A 106 -5.84 29.94 0.34
N VAL A 107 -4.72 29.67 -0.34
CA VAL A 107 -3.49 30.47 -0.28
C VAL A 107 -3.79 31.92 -0.67
N ALA A 108 -3.37 32.85 0.18
CA ALA A 108 -3.55 34.30 0.04
C ALA A 108 -2.24 35.03 -0.34
N VAL A 109 -1.10 34.50 0.10
CA VAL A 109 0.25 35.04 -0.21
C VAL A 109 1.07 33.93 -0.84
N ALA A 110 1.48 34.11 -2.09
CA ALA A 110 2.15 33.05 -2.87
C ALA A 110 3.56 32.76 -2.37
N GLU A 111 4.25 33.78 -1.86
CA GLU A 111 5.64 33.76 -1.43
C GLU A 111 5.83 33.05 -0.08
N SER A 112 4.86 33.17 0.83
CA SER A 112 4.88 32.53 2.16
C SER A 112 4.01 31.27 2.24
N GLY A 113 3.14 31.04 1.26
CA GLY A 113 2.16 29.95 1.27
C GLY A 113 1.01 30.15 2.27
N GLN A 114 0.94 31.30 2.96
CA GLN A 114 -0.09 31.56 3.97
C GLN A 114 -1.49 31.54 3.38
N THR A 115 -2.41 30.89 4.08
CA THR A 115 -3.83 30.80 3.73
C THR A 115 -4.63 31.99 4.25
N ARG A 116 -5.85 32.20 3.74
CA ARG A 116 -6.76 33.23 4.26
C ARG A 116 -7.10 33.01 5.74
N SER A 117 -7.14 31.76 6.20
CA SER A 117 -7.31 31.40 7.61
C SER A 117 -6.10 31.76 8.48
N ASP A 118 -4.87 31.82 7.93
CA ASP A 118 -3.69 32.23 8.69
C ASP A 118 -3.63 33.75 8.87
N LEU A 119 -4.12 34.51 7.88
CA LEU A 119 -4.09 35.97 7.87
C LEU A 119 -5.24 36.62 8.65
N ASP A 120 -6.44 36.03 8.59
CA ASP A 120 -7.60 36.51 9.35
C ASP A 120 -8.38 35.32 9.96
N PRO A 121 -7.85 34.71 11.05
CA PRO A 121 -8.50 33.57 11.71
C PRO A 121 -9.91 33.88 12.24
N GLN A 122 -10.24 35.16 12.48
CA GLN A 122 -11.54 35.55 13.02
C GLN A 122 -12.67 35.45 11.99
N ARG A 123 -12.35 35.49 10.68
CA ARG A 123 -13.34 35.35 9.60
C ARG A 123 -13.67 33.91 9.22
N TYR A 124 -12.89 32.93 9.65
CA TYR A 124 -13.04 31.54 9.24
C TYR A 124 -13.29 30.65 10.45
N ALA A 125 -14.38 29.87 10.41
CA ALA A 125 -14.57 28.80 11.36
C ALA A 125 -13.45 27.78 11.15
N SER A 126 -12.56 27.66 12.14
CA SER A 126 -11.42 26.74 12.13
C SER A 126 -11.89 25.31 11.89
N ALA A 127 -11.63 24.78 10.68
CA ALA A 127 -12.09 23.45 10.27
C ALA A 127 -11.58 22.34 11.20
N ASN A 128 -10.42 22.56 11.83
CA ASN A 128 -9.78 21.66 12.79
C ASN A 128 -9.67 22.30 14.18
N THR A 129 -10.80 22.63 14.83
CA THR A 129 -10.85 22.36 16.27
C THR A 129 -11.11 20.88 16.48
N VAL A 130 -10.05 20.07 16.54
CA VAL A 130 -10.11 18.87 17.38
C VAL A 130 -10.49 19.39 18.76
N ALA A 131 -11.67 19.01 19.24
CA ALA A 131 -12.18 19.53 20.51
C ALA A 131 -11.17 19.17 21.61
N GLY A 132 -10.45 20.18 22.11
CA GLY A 132 -9.53 20.01 23.22
C GLY A 132 -10.32 19.48 24.42
N LYS A 133 -9.70 18.54 25.18
CA LYS A 133 -10.32 17.94 26.35
C LYS A 133 -10.96 19.01 27.23
N SER A 134 -12.22 18.81 27.58
CA SER A 134 -12.95 19.73 28.45
C SER A 134 -12.24 19.88 29.80
N ARG A 135 -12.49 20.99 30.49
CA ARG A 135 -11.98 21.18 31.86
C ARG A 135 -12.44 20.08 32.84
N ALA A 136 -13.50 19.34 32.52
CA ALA A 136 -13.96 18.20 33.31
C ALA A 136 -13.08 16.97 33.05
N GLU A 137 -12.82 16.63 31.78
CA GLU A 137 -11.96 15.51 31.38
C GLU A 137 -10.52 15.72 31.87
N VAL A 138 -9.95 16.91 31.69
CA VAL A 138 -8.60 17.24 32.19
C VAL A 138 -8.49 17.10 33.71
N LYS A 139 -9.55 17.44 34.45
CA LYS A 139 -9.60 17.25 35.92
C LYS A 139 -9.72 15.77 36.30
N ALA A 140 -10.50 14.99 35.56
CA ALA A 140 -10.66 13.56 35.79
C ALA A 140 -9.33 12.83 35.57
N GLU A 141 -8.66 13.07 34.44
CA GLU A 141 -7.35 12.49 34.11
C GLU A 141 -6.27 12.91 35.12
N LEU A 142 -6.24 14.18 35.55
CA LEU A 142 -5.30 14.62 36.57
C LEU A 142 -5.56 13.98 37.93
N ALA A 143 -6.83 13.71 38.29
CA ALA A 143 -7.18 13.00 39.51
C ALA A 143 -6.79 11.51 39.44
N GLU A 144 -6.98 10.88 38.28
CA GLU A 144 -6.54 9.50 38.02
C GLU A 144 -5.02 9.36 38.07
N ALA A 145 -4.28 10.22 37.35
CA ALA A 145 -2.82 10.24 37.40
C ALA A 145 -2.28 10.48 38.82
N ARG A 146 -2.96 11.31 39.63
CA ARG A 146 -2.61 11.49 41.06
C ARG A 146 -2.88 10.25 41.90
N ARG A 147 -3.97 9.53 41.63
CA ARG A 147 -4.33 8.28 42.33
C ARG A 147 -3.38 7.13 42.00
N ASN A 148 -2.95 7.06 40.75
CA ASN A 148 -2.04 6.03 40.26
C ASN A 148 -0.56 6.37 40.52
N GLY A 149 -0.25 7.64 40.79
CA GLY A 149 1.11 8.12 41.04
C GLY A 149 1.91 8.42 39.76
N ASP A 150 1.24 8.55 38.62
CA ASP A 150 1.84 8.83 37.30
C ASP A 150 2.25 10.30 37.12
N VAL A 151 1.85 11.18 38.05
CA VAL A 151 2.30 12.58 38.06
C VAL A 151 3.79 12.66 38.37
N VAL A 152 4.53 13.42 37.56
CA VAL A 152 5.94 13.76 37.80
C VAL A 152 6.08 14.48 39.14
N ALA A 153 6.85 13.88 40.05
CA ALA A 153 7.07 14.39 41.41
C ALA A 153 8.40 15.16 41.54
N ASN A 154 9.37 14.90 40.65
CA ASN A 154 10.61 15.68 40.54
C ASN A 154 10.82 16.09 39.07
N GLY A 155 10.77 17.40 38.79
CA GLY A 155 10.91 17.96 37.44
C GLY A 155 12.34 17.92 36.87
N GLU A 156 13.37 17.75 37.70
CA GLU A 156 14.77 17.68 37.27
C GLU A 156 15.16 16.28 36.79
N ILE A 157 14.58 15.24 37.41
CA ILE A 157 14.89 13.82 37.14
C ILE A 157 13.77 13.17 36.29
N GLY A 158 12.58 13.78 36.22
CA GLY A 158 11.44 13.27 35.45
C GLY A 158 10.72 12.08 36.09
N LEU A 159 11.05 11.72 37.34
CA LEU A 159 10.46 10.57 38.03
C LEU A 159 9.01 10.85 38.46
N THR A 160 8.14 9.85 38.26
CA THR A 160 6.75 9.88 38.73
C THR A 160 6.68 9.57 40.23
N ALA A 161 5.59 9.99 40.89
CA ALA A 161 5.40 9.75 42.31
C ALA A 161 5.42 8.25 42.69
N LYS A 162 4.90 7.39 41.81
CA LYS A 162 4.94 5.91 41.90
C LYS A 162 6.36 5.34 41.80
N GLN A 163 7.26 5.98 41.05
CA GLN A 163 8.66 5.56 40.97
C GLN A 163 9.47 5.94 42.21
N ILE A 164 9.08 7.03 42.89
CA ILE A 164 9.75 7.47 44.12
C ILE A 164 9.25 6.69 45.35
N ASN A 165 7.92 6.55 45.50
CA ASN A 165 7.29 5.91 46.66
C ASN A 165 6.25 4.86 46.21
N PRO A 166 6.66 3.70 45.67
CA PRO A 166 5.75 2.71 45.08
C PRO A 166 4.70 2.19 46.06
N ASP A 167 5.05 2.06 47.35
CA ASP A 167 4.16 1.53 48.40
C ASP A 167 2.94 2.42 48.70
N LEU A 168 2.94 3.68 48.24
CA LEU A 168 1.83 4.62 48.41
C LEU A 168 0.80 4.57 47.26
N TYR A 169 1.07 3.80 46.20
CA TYR A 169 0.26 3.80 44.98
C TYR A 169 -0.19 2.38 44.60
N PRO A 170 -1.29 2.24 43.84
CA PRO A 170 -1.72 0.94 43.34
C PRO A 170 -0.62 0.29 42.50
N THR A 171 -0.18 -0.90 42.91
CA THR A 171 0.54 -1.80 42.01
C THR A 171 -0.42 -2.20 40.89
N GLU A 172 0.04 -2.12 39.65
CA GLU A 172 -0.73 -2.65 38.53
C GLU A 172 -0.78 -4.17 38.68
N VAL A 173 -1.94 -4.67 39.09
CA VAL A 173 -2.27 -6.08 38.96
C VAL A 173 -2.36 -6.36 37.46
N THR A 174 -1.20 -6.69 36.87
CA THR A 174 -1.16 -7.17 35.49
C THR A 174 -2.15 -8.33 35.37
N ALA A 175 -3.12 -8.17 34.47
CA ALA A 175 -4.13 -9.19 34.23
C ALA A 175 -3.49 -10.39 33.50
N GLN A 176 -2.74 -11.21 34.24
CA GLN A 176 -2.24 -12.50 33.79
C GLN A 176 -3.44 -13.43 33.57
N GLY A 177 -3.84 -13.59 32.30
CA GLY A 177 -5.06 -14.34 32.01
C GLY A 177 -5.44 -14.51 30.53
N LYS A 178 -4.52 -14.27 29.58
CA LYS A 178 -4.70 -14.78 28.20
C LYS A 178 -3.91 -16.06 28.03
N THR A 179 -4.52 -17.16 28.47
CA THR A 179 -4.14 -18.51 28.05
C THR A 179 -4.12 -18.58 26.53
N ARG A 180 -2.96 -18.91 25.96
CA ARG A 180 -2.89 -19.44 24.60
C ARG A 180 -3.21 -20.93 24.69
N ALA A 181 -4.32 -21.32 24.09
CA ALA A 181 -4.57 -22.69 23.62
C ALA A 181 -4.21 -22.75 22.13
#